data_AF-A0AAD3HPK2-F1
#
_entry.id   AF-A0AAD3HPK2-F1
#
_cell.length_a   1.000
_cell.length_b   1.000
_cell.length_c   1.000
_cell.angle_alpha   90.00
_cell.angle_beta   90.00
_cell.angle_gamma   90.00
#
_symmetry.space_group_name_H-M   'P 1'
#
loop_
_entity.id
_entity.type
_entity.pdbx_description
1 polymer ?
#
loop_
_entity_poly.entity_id
_entity_poly.type
_entity_poly.pdbx_seq_one_letter_code
_entity_poly.pdbx_strand_id
1 'polypeptide(L)'
;MAEIGTANSLVAELLAGGRAKANNVVKLLSLMGSCKQEAALKSAIQGLKQFFVAAGQDGLLAEAAASGASRPAKRQKVAAAAGSEAAAAAPAPTPSSAAPSDPESQYREWLGRQYGSFVSQLLALITGWAPAGPAPQPAQQQQPPPPQQPPAPARTLSAGVQVVAAAALMECVRSELGPGVFSGSLYGRLLSGVLLSPAVRPEVFALLFSRYLGAADVRYHTLATVRALAGRYGSGKGAAAAQAAEEEEEEDEEAG
;
A
#
# COMPACT_ATOMS: atom_id res chain seq x y z
N MET A 1 15.11 2.77 23.92
CA MET A 1 14.98 4.10 24.55
C MET A 1 15.16 5.22 23.54
N ALA A 2 16.31 5.34 22.85
CA ALA A 2 16.52 6.42 21.87
C ALA A 2 15.48 6.49 20.73
N GLU A 3 15.11 5.34 20.15
CA GLU A 3 14.12 5.28 19.05
C GLU A 3 12.73 5.80 19.46
N ILE A 4 12.29 5.54 20.69
CA ILE A 4 10.99 6.01 21.20
C ILE A 4 10.99 7.54 21.32
N GLY A 5 12.08 8.12 21.85
CA GLY A 5 12.23 9.57 21.93
C GLY A 5 12.21 10.23 20.55
N THR A 6 12.94 9.65 19.59
CA THR A 6 12.95 10.11 18.20
C THR A 6 11.57 10.04 17.56
N ALA A 7 10.87 8.90 17.69
CA ALA A 7 9.52 8.74 17.13
C ALA A 7 8.55 9.78 17.72
N ASN A 8 8.53 9.95 19.04
CA ASN A 8 7.66 10.92 19.71
C ASN A 8 7.97 12.35 19.28
N SER A 9 9.25 12.72 19.13
CA SER A 9 9.65 14.05 18.64
C SER A 9 9.16 14.30 17.22
N LEU A 10 9.36 13.34 16.31
CA LEU A 10 8.93 13.44 14.92
C LEU A 10 7.40 13.55 14.82
N VAL A 11 6.66 12.78 15.62
CA VAL A 11 5.20 12.83 15.70
C VAL A 11 4.74 14.18 16.21
N ALA A 12 5.31 14.68 17.32
CA ALA A 12 4.93 15.97 17.88
C ALA A 12 5.18 17.12 16.87
N GLU A 13 6.33 17.13 16.20
CA GLU A 13 6.62 18.11 15.15
C GLU A 13 5.67 18.01 13.96
N LEU A 14 5.34 16.79 13.51
CA LEU A 14 4.43 16.58 12.38
C LEU A 14 3.03 17.11 12.71
N LEU A 15 2.52 16.81 13.90
CA LEU A 15 1.18 17.23 14.31
C LEU A 15 1.09 18.73 14.62
N ALA A 16 2.15 19.33 15.16
CA ALA A 16 2.19 20.77 15.42
C ALA A 16 2.42 21.60 14.14
N GLY A 17 3.24 21.12 13.22
CA GLY A 17 3.65 21.86 12.02
C GLY A 17 2.84 21.56 10.76
N GLY A 18 2.00 20.51 10.77
CA GLY A 18 1.17 20.10 9.63
C GLY A 18 1.99 20.00 8.34
N ARG A 19 1.56 20.73 7.30
CA ARG A 19 2.21 20.76 5.98
C ARG A 19 3.67 21.22 6.04
N ALA A 20 4.04 22.15 6.93
CA ALA A 20 5.41 22.65 7.03
C ALA A 20 6.40 21.58 7.53
N LYS A 21 5.90 20.51 8.17
CA LYS A 21 6.68 19.39 8.70
C LYS A 21 6.38 18.08 7.97
N ALA A 22 5.79 18.12 6.78
CA ALA A 22 5.43 16.95 6.00
C ALA A 22 6.62 16.00 5.71
N ASN A 23 7.86 16.52 5.67
CA ASN A 23 9.07 15.69 5.55
C ASN A 23 9.23 14.66 6.68
N ASN A 24 8.63 14.89 7.86
CA ASN A 24 8.64 13.93 8.95
C ASN A 24 7.82 12.68 8.65
N VAL A 25 6.87 12.73 7.70
CA VAL A 25 6.11 11.56 7.21
C VAL A 25 7.05 10.50 6.66
N VAL A 26 7.98 10.90 5.79
CA VAL A 26 8.95 9.97 5.15
C VAL A 26 9.85 9.33 6.20
N LYS A 27 10.29 10.10 7.20
CA LYS A 27 11.11 9.61 8.32
C LYS A 27 10.35 8.59 9.16
N LEU A 28 9.09 8.87 9.48
CA LEU A 28 8.23 7.95 10.24
C LEU A 28 7.91 6.67 9.45
N LEU A 29 7.70 6.76 8.13
CA LEU A 29 7.53 5.60 7.26
C LEU A 29 8.79 4.73 7.18
N SER A 30 9.98 5.36 7.13
CA SER A 30 11.25 4.63 7.20
C SER A 30 11.44 3.96 8.57
N LEU A 31 11.06 4.65 9.65
CA LEU A 31 11.06 4.10 11.00
C LEU A 31 10.11 2.89 11.09
N MET A 32 8.90 2.95 10.52
CA MET A 32 7.97 1.82 10.52
C MET A 32 8.56 0.54 9.89
N GLY A 33 9.32 0.67 8.79
CA GLY A 33 9.96 -0.47 8.12
C GLY A 33 11.19 -1.05 8.84
N SER A 34 11.87 -0.25 9.66
CA SER A 34 13.17 -0.61 10.24
C SER A 34 13.18 -0.75 11.78
N CYS A 35 12.17 -0.22 12.47
CA CYS A 35 12.15 -0.13 13.92
C CYS A 35 11.97 -1.50 14.59
N LYS A 36 12.82 -1.75 15.60
CA LYS A 36 12.76 -2.96 16.43
C LYS A 36 11.96 -2.73 17.71
N GLN A 37 11.81 -1.48 18.16
CA GLN A 37 11.08 -1.13 19.37
C GLN A 37 9.59 -0.92 19.09
N GLU A 38 8.76 -1.82 19.59
CA GLU A 38 7.31 -1.77 19.36
C GLU A 38 6.64 -0.47 19.81
N ALA A 39 7.11 0.11 20.92
CA ALA A 39 6.56 1.37 21.42
C ALA A 39 6.80 2.53 20.44
N ALA A 40 7.99 2.59 19.83
CA ALA A 40 8.32 3.59 18.82
C ALA A 40 7.50 3.36 17.53
N LEU A 41 7.36 2.11 17.11
CA LEU A 41 6.52 1.72 15.98
C LEU A 41 5.04 2.11 16.18
N LYS A 42 4.47 1.81 17.36
CA LYS A 42 3.09 2.19 17.72
C LYS A 42 2.92 3.70 17.72
N SER A 43 3.89 4.44 18.26
CA SER A 43 3.87 5.91 18.25
C SER A 43 3.87 6.47 16.82
N ALA A 44 4.74 5.94 15.95
CA ALA A 44 4.79 6.33 14.53
C ALA A 44 3.47 6.04 13.80
N ILE A 45 2.88 4.86 14.00
CA ILE A 45 1.58 4.49 13.41
C ILE A 45 0.49 5.47 13.85
N GLN A 46 0.41 5.80 15.15
CA GLN A 46 -0.62 6.70 15.67
C GLN A 46 -0.46 8.13 15.15
N GLY A 47 0.77 8.64 15.09
CA GLY A 47 1.03 9.98 14.55
C GLY A 47 0.72 10.09 13.06
N LEU A 48 1.17 9.11 12.26
CA LEU A 48 0.85 9.06 10.83
C LEU A 48 -0.66 8.91 10.58
N LYS A 49 -1.34 8.06 11.36
CA LYS A 49 -2.80 7.93 11.31
C LYS A 49 -3.47 9.28 11.54
N GLN A 50 -3.13 10.00 12.60
CA GLN A 50 -3.74 11.30 12.89
C GLN A 50 -3.51 12.31 11.76
N PHE A 51 -2.28 12.37 11.23
CA PHE A 51 -1.94 13.24 10.11
C PHE A 51 -2.74 12.91 8.83
N PHE A 52 -2.80 11.64 8.43
CA PHE A 52 -3.52 11.24 7.21
C PHE A 52 -5.04 11.28 7.36
N VAL A 53 -5.58 11.03 8.56
CA VAL A 53 -7.02 11.19 8.82
C VAL A 53 -7.43 12.65 8.68
N ALA A 54 -6.66 13.59 9.24
CA ALA A 54 -6.90 15.02 9.04
C ALA A 54 -6.83 15.40 7.56
N ALA A 55 -5.78 14.97 6.84
CA ALA A 55 -5.66 15.24 5.41
C ALA A 55 -6.80 14.64 4.56
N GLY A 56 -7.32 13.47 4.94
CA GLY A 56 -8.48 12.87 4.30
C GLY A 56 -9.77 13.65 4.55
N GLN A 57 -9.97 14.14 5.78
CA GLN A 57 -11.10 15.01 6.14
C GLN A 57 -11.07 16.35 5.40
N ASP A 58 -9.87 16.88 5.14
CA ASP A 58 -9.66 18.09 4.32
C ASP A 58 -9.83 17.83 2.81
N GLY A 59 -10.07 16.58 2.39
CA GLY A 59 -10.24 16.19 0.99
C GLY A 59 -8.94 16.08 0.18
N LEU A 60 -7.77 16.23 0.81
CA LEU A 60 -6.47 16.22 0.14
C LEU A 60 -6.07 14.84 -0.42
N LEU A 61 -6.71 13.76 0.08
CA LEU A 61 -6.43 12.38 -0.35
C LEU A 61 -7.36 11.88 -1.46
N ALA A 62 -8.53 12.50 -1.66
CA ALA A 62 -9.55 11.99 -2.57
C ALA A 62 -9.06 11.97 -4.05
N GLU A 63 -8.36 13.02 -4.49
CA GLU A 63 -7.81 13.10 -5.85
C GLU A 63 -6.72 12.06 -6.11
N ALA A 64 -5.89 11.77 -5.10
CA ALA A 64 -4.86 10.75 -5.19
C ALA A 64 -5.46 9.34 -5.29
N ALA A 65 -6.52 9.07 -4.51
CA ALA A 65 -7.25 7.79 -4.58
C ALA A 65 -7.92 7.59 -5.94
N ALA A 66 -8.50 8.64 -6.53
CA ALA A 66 -9.08 8.59 -7.87
C ALA A 66 -8.03 8.36 -8.97
N SER A 67 -6.84 8.95 -8.84
CA SER A 67 -5.78 8.88 -9.85
C SER A 67 -4.98 7.56 -9.80
N GLY A 68 -4.90 6.91 -8.64
CA GLY A 68 -4.14 5.68 -8.43
C GLY A 68 -4.67 4.43 -9.16
N ALA A 69 -5.87 4.49 -9.74
CA ALA A 69 -6.48 3.37 -10.46
C ALA A 69 -6.00 3.21 -11.91
N SER A 70 -5.17 4.13 -12.45
CA SER A 70 -4.77 4.05 -13.85
C SER A 70 -3.35 4.57 -14.11
N ARG A 71 -2.35 3.66 -13.99
CA ARG A 71 -1.37 3.35 -15.06
C ARG A 71 -0.14 2.60 -14.51
N PRO A 72 0.12 1.36 -14.93
CA PRO A 72 1.51 0.95 -15.09
C PRO A 72 2.09 1.85 -16.18
N ALA A 73 3.15 2.60 -15.83
CA ALA A 73 3.95 3.35 -16.77
C ALA A 73 4.60 2.36 -17.76
N LYS A 74 3.85 1.98 -18.80
CA LYS A 74 4.34 1.20 -19.92
C LYS A 74 5.33 2.11 -20.63
N ARG A 75 6.60 1.92 -20.27
CA ARG A 75 7.80 2.54 -20.83
C ARG A 75 7.62 2.61 -22.34
N GLN A 76 7.25 3.79 -22.85
CA GLN A 76 7.01 4.03 -24.26
C GLN A 76 8.37 3.92 -24.95
N LYS A 77 8.66 2.71 -25.46
CA LYS A 77 9.81 2.43 -26.31
C LYS A 77 9.61 3.25 -27.57
N VAL A 78 10.31 4.38 -27.67
CA VAL A 78 10.40 5.19 -28.88
C VAL A 78 11.11 4.34 -29.92
N ALA A 79 10.33 3.60 -30.70
CA ALA A 79 10.80 3.01 -31.93
C ALA A 79 10.98 4.13 -32.94
N ALA A 80 12.23 4.38 -33.33
CA ALA A 80 12.55 5.17 -34.50
C ALA A 80 11.95 4.46 -35.73
N ALA A 81 11.05 5.14 -36.44
CA ALA A 81 10.62 4.73 -37.77
C ALA A 81 10.96 5.88 -38.73
N ALA A 82 11.87 5.56 -39.65
CA ALA A 82 12.24 6.39 -40.79
C ALA A 82 11.12 6.38 -41.85
N GLY A 83 10.87 7.56 -42.42
CA GLY A 83 10.51 7.76 -43.82
C GLY A 83 9.11 7.35 -44.30
N SER A 84 8.25 8.35 -44.56
CA SER A 84 7.54 8.47 -45.83
C SER A 84 6.83 9.83 -45.92
N GLU A 85 7.21 10.63 -46.93
CA GLU A 85 6.53 11.83 -47.40
C GLU A 85 5.18 11.49 -48.02
N ALA A 86 4.11 12.17 -47.58
CA ALA A 86 3.04 12.64 -48.48
C ALA A 86 2.16 13.68 -47.76
N ALA A 87 2.05 14.83 -48.42
CA ALA A 87 1.37 16.04 -48.00
C ALA A 87 -0.15 15.89 -47.78
N ALA A 88 -0.64 16.42 -46.65
CA ALA A 88 -1.93 17.11 -46.56
C ALA A 88 -1.92 17.99 -45.30
N ALA A 89 -2.17 19.29 -45.48
CA ALA A 89 -2.08 20.33 -44.46
C ALA A 89 -3.03 20.08 -43.27
N ALA A 90 -2.46 19.61 -42.16
CA ALA A 90 -3.11 19.58 -40.85
C ALA A 90 -2.55 20.72 -39.98
N PRO A 91 -3.38 21.41 -39.19
CA PRO A 91 -2.92 22.51 -38.34
C PRO A 91 -1.91 21.97 -37.32
N ALA A 92 -0.76 22.64 -37.25
CA ALA A 92 0.35 22.29 -36.39
C ALA A 92 -0.13 22.03 -34.93
N PRO A 93 0.29 20.93 -34.28
CA PRO A 93 0.02 20.73 -32.87
C PRO A 93 0.73 21.85 -32.12
N THR A 94 -0.07 22.75 -31.57
CA THR A 94 0.41 23.78 -30.66
C THR A 94 1.11 23.04 -29.51
N PRO A 95 2.40 23.31 -29.24
CA PRO A 95 3.07 22.71 -28.10
C PRO A 95 2.30 23.18 -26.87
N SER A 96 1.57 22.24 -26.26
CA SER A 96 0.86 22.46 -25.01
C SER A 96 1.92 22.79 -23.97
N SER A 97 2.17 24.09 -23.81
CA SER A 97 3.00 24.67 -22.76
C SER A 97 2.35 24.21 -21.47
N ALA A 98 2.92 23.14 -20.88
CA ALA A 98 2.52 22.65 -19.58
C ALA A 98 2.71 23.83 -18.62
N ALA A 99 1.59 24.47 -18.27
CA ALA A 99 1.58 25.51 -17.27
C ALA A 99 2.33 24.99 -16.03
N PRO A 100 3.11 25.85 -15.34
CA PRO A 100 3.83 25.44 -14.15
C PRO A 100 2.85 24.75 -13.21
N SER A 101 3.12 23.46 -12.95
CA SER A 101 2.27 22.62 -12.11
C SER A 101 2.11 23.32 -10.77
N ASP A 102 0.86 23.59 -10.41
CA ASP A 102 0.50 24.24 -9.15
C ASP A 102 1.17 23.52 -7.97
N PRO A 103 1.92 24.22 -7.08
CA PRO A 103 2.57 23.61 -5.93
C PRO A 103 1.61 22.85 -5.01
N GLU A 104 0.31 23.18 -5.03
CA GLU A 104 -0.70 22.40 -4.31
C GLU A 104 -0.94 21.04 -4.95
N SER A 105 -1.04 20.97 -6.28
CA SER A 105 -1.20 19.72 -7.02
C SER A 105 0.00 18.79 -6.81
N GLN A 106 1.22 19.33 -6.86
CA GLN A 106 2.43 18.56 -6.55
C GLN A 106 2.42 18.01 -5.11
N TYR A 107 1.95 18.81 -4.16
CA TYR A 107 1.83 18.38 -2.77
C TYR A 107 0.78 17.27 -2.60
N ARG A 108 -0.39 17.38 -3.22
CA ARG A 108 -1.44 16.34 -3.19
C ARG A 108 -0.95 15.03 -3.80
N GLU A 109 -0.26 15.09 -4.94
CA GLU A 109 0.34 13.91 -5.56
C GLU A 109 1.38 13.27 -4.65
N TRP A 110 2.30 14.06 -4.09
CA TRP A 110 3.31 13.57 -3.15
C TRP A 110 2.65 12.93 -1.91
N LEU A 111 1.62 13.58 -1.35
CA LEU A 111 0.89 13.12 -0.17
C LEU A 111 0.18 11.80 -0.46
N GLY A 112 -0.43 11.67 -1.64
CA GLY A 112 -1.02 10.43 -2.14
C GLY A 112 -0.03 9.26 -2.18
N ARG A 113 1.20 9.51 -2.67
CA ARG A 113 2.27 8.50 -2.68
C ARG A 113 2.66 8.08 -1.27
N GLN A 114 2.81 9.03 -0.34
CA GLN A 114 3.14 8.71 1.05
C GLN A 114 2.02 7.94 1.74
N TYR A 115 0.76 8.33 1.52
CA TYR A 115 -0.40 7.63 2.05
C TYR A 115 -0.50 6.20 1.50
N GLY A 116 -0.26 5.98 0.21
CA GLY A 116 -0.21 4.64 -0.38
C GLY A 116 0.88 3.76 0.25
N SER A 117 2.06 4.33 0.55
CA SER A 117 3.13 3.63 1.28
C SER A 117 2.69 3.29 2.71
N PHE A 118 2.09 4.24 3.42
CA PHE A 118 1.56 4.04 4.77
C PHE A 118 0.54 2.90 4.83
N VAL A 119 -0.47 2.92 3.95
CA VAL A 119 -1.49 1.87 3.84
C VAL A 119 -0.86 0.51 3.55
N SER A 120 0.10 0.45 2.63
CA SER A 120 0.80 -0.79 2.28
C SER A 120 1.57 -1.35 3.48
N GLN A 121 2.24 -0.48 4.25
CA GLN A 121 2.94 -0.90 5.47
C GLN A 121 1.98 -1.34 6.58
N LEU A 122 0.83 -0.67 6.75
CA LEU A 122 -0.19 -1.12 7.72
C LEU A 122 -0.72 -2.50 7.36
N LEU A 123 -1.05 -2.74 6.08
CA LEU A 123 -1.48 -4.05 5.60
C LEU A 123 -0.40 -5.10 5.86
N ALA A 124 0.86 -4.84 5.52
CA ALA A 124 1.99 -5.71 5.80
C ALA A 124 2.16 -6.04 7.30
N LEU A 125 2.01 -5.04 8.17
CA LEU A 125 2.08 -5.25 9.62
C LEU A 125 0.94 -6.12 10.13
N ILE A 126 -0.28 -5.97 9.60
CA ILE A 126 -1.46 -6.74 10.01
C ILE A 126 -1.36 -8.19 9.52
N THR A 127 -1.01 -8.38 8.25
CA THR A 127 -1.01 -9.69 7.61
C THR A 127 0.32 -10.43 7.77
N GLY A 128 1.31 -9.84 8.43
CA GLY A 128 2.66 -10.40 8.51
C GLY A 128 3.36 -10.53 7.16
N TRP A 129 2.79 -9.96 6.09
CA TRP A 129 3.37 -10.01 4.75
C TRP A 129 4.53 -9.04 4.70
N ALA A 130 5.77 -9.54 4.77
CA ALA A 130 6.91 -8.74 4.38
C ALA A 130 6.76 -8.45 2.88
N PRO A 131 6.77 -7.18 2.42
CA PRO A 131 6.84 -6.91 0.99
C PRO A 131 8.04 -7.69 0.48
N ALA A 132 7.79 -8.59 -0.48
CA ALA A 132 8.85 -9.36 -1.12
C ALA A 132 9.96 -8.34 -1.45
N GLY A 133 11.17 -8.60 -0.95
CA GLY A 133 12.32 -7.77 -1.27
C GLY A 133 12.41 -7.58 -2.79
N PRO A 134 13.14 -6.57 -3.27
CA PRO A 134 13.27 -6.33 -4.71
C PRO A 134 13.50 -7.66 -5.40
N ALA A 135 12.55 -8.04 -6.28
CA ALA A 135 12.55 -9.33 -6.95
C ALA A 135 13.97 -9.61 -7.46
N PRO A 136 14.49 -10.84 -7.28
CA PRO A 136 15.84 -11.17 -7.70
C PRO A 136 16.03 -10.63 -9.12
N GLN A 137 16.93 -9.67 -9.28
CA GLN A 137 17.15 -9.02 -10.56
C GLN A 137 17.47 -10.14 -11.57
N PRO A 138 16.78 -10.18 -12.74
CA PRO A 138 17.01 -11.22 -13.72
C PRO A 138 18.49 -11.27 -14.01
N ALA A 139 19.06 -12.45 -13.77
CA ALA A 139 20.48 -12.71 -13.67
C ALA A 139 21.26 -12.05 -14.83
N GLN A 140 22.09 -11.07 -14.51
CA GLN A 140 23.28 -10.85 -15.33
C GLN A 140 24.21 -12.04 -15.09
N GLN A 141 24.41 -12.81 -16.16
CA GLN A 141 25.07 -14.10 -16.26
C GLN A 141 26.38 -14.24 -15.46
N GLN A 142 26.55 -15.44 -14.89
CA GLN A 142 27.81 -16.11 -14.47
C GLN A 142 28.46 -15.75 -13.13
N GLN A 143 27.67 -15.61 -12.05
CA GLN A 143 28.20 -15.89 -10.71
C GLN A 143 27.67 -17.24 -10.19
N PRO A 144 28.54 -18.14 -9.72
CA PRO A 144 28.13 -19.43 -9.15
C PRO A 144 27.14 -19.19 -8.00
N PRO A 145 26.13 -20.06 -7.84
CA PRO A 145 25.06 -19.87 -6.86
C PRO A 145 25.70 -19.73 -5.46
N PRO A 146 25.48 -18.60 -4.76
CA PRO A 146 25.93 -18.47 -3.40
C PRO A 146 25.29 -19.57 -2.54
N PRO A 147 25.99 -20.08 -1.52
CA PRO A 147 25.45 -21.10 -0.62
C PRO A 147 24.10 -20.63 -0.09
N GLN A 148 23.06 -21.47 -0.29
CA GLN A 148 21.68 -21.21 0.11
C GLN A 148 21.66 -20.73 1.57
N GLN A 149 21.50 -19.42 1.76
CA GLN A 149 21.32 -18.86 3.09
C GLN A 149 19.96 -19.33 3.60
N PRO A 150 19.87 -19.88 4.82
CA PRO A 150 18.58 -20.25 5.40
C PRO A 150 17.65 -19.03 5.40
N PRO A 151 16.35 -19.22 5.10
CA PRO A 151 15.39 -18.13 5.01
C PRO A 151 15.45 -17.31 6.29
N ALA A 152 15.65 -15.99 6.14
CA ALA A 152 15.73 -15.09 7.27
C ALA A 152 14.49 -15.25 8.15
N PRO A 153 14.63 -15.34 9.49
CA PRO A 153 13.50 -15.60 10.37
C PRO A 153 12.45 -14.51 10.17
N ALA A 154 11.21 -14.95 9.87
CA ALA A 154 10.08 -14.04 9.72
C ALA A 154 9.97 -13.17 10.98
N ARG A 155 9.88 -11.84 10.80
CA ARG A 155 9.73 -10.91 11.92
C ARG A 155 8.45 -11.26 12.67
N THR A 156 8.59 -11.73 13.91
CA THR A 156 7.45 -11.99 14.78
C THR A 156 6.94 -10.67 15.34
N LEU A 157 5.85 -10.16 14.74
CA LEU A 157 5.16 -8.98 15.25
C LEU A 157 4.28 -9.36 16.46
N SER A 158 4.23 -8.49 17.48
CA SER A 158 3.28 -8.67 18.58
C SER A 158 1.85 -8.37 18.14
N ALA A 159 0.89 -9.01 18.82
CA ALA A 159 -0.53 -8.75 18.65
C ALA A 159 -0.87 -7.26 18.84
N GLY A 160 -0.22 -6.60 19.81
CA GLY A 160 -0.45 -5.18 20.07
C GLY A 160 -0.10 -4.27 18.90
N VAL A 161 0.93 -4.60 18.10
CA VAL A 161 1.27 -3.83 16.89
C VAL A 161 0.23 -4.08 15.80
N GLN A 162 -0.17 -5.33 15.56
CA GLN A 162 -1.18 -5.65 14.56
C GLN A 162 -2.54 -4.99 14.85
N VAL A 163 -2.98 -5.00 16.11
CA VAL A 163 -4.22 -4.35 16.56
C VAL A 163 -4.15 -2.83 16.34
N VAL A 164 -3.03 -2.19 16.68
CA VAL A 164 -2.84 -0.75 16.43
C VAL A 164 -2.84 -0.42 14.94
N ALA A 165 -2.19 -1.24 14.13
CA ALA A 165 -2.17 -1.07 12.68
C ALA A 165 -3.57 -1.26 12.06
N ALA A 166 -4.31 -2.29 12.48
CA ALA A 166 -5.67 -2.55 12.03
C ALA A 166 -6.63 -1.41 12.43
N ALA A 167 -6.54 -0.92 13.67
CA ALA A 167 -7.31 0.23 14.11
C ALA A 167 -6.97 1.48 13.30
N ALA A 168 -5.69 1.75 13.05
CA ALA A 168 -5.27 2.89 12.22
C ALA A 168 -5.82 2.79 10.79
N LEU A 169 -5.76 1.59 10.18
CA LEU A 169 -6.27 1.37 8.84
C LEU A 169 -7.79 1.54 8.76
N MET A 170 -8.53 1.11 9.79
CA MET A 170 -9.98 1.33 9.87
C MET A 170 -10.36 2.81 9.98
N GLU A 171 -9.55 3.63 10.66
CA GLU A 171 -9.76 5.08 10.64
C GLU A 171 -9.48 5.66 9.25
N CYS A 172 -8.42 5.21 8.56
CA CYS A 172 -8.15 5.60 7.18
C CYS A 172 -9.30 5.23 6.23
N VAL A 173 -9.88 4.03 6.36
CA VAL A 173 -11.05 3.59 5.58
C VAL A 173 -12.22 4.58 5.69
N ARG A 174 -12.40 5.22 6.85
CA ARG A 174 -13.49 6.17 7.10
C ARG A 174 -13.19 7.61 6.72
N SER A 175 -11.92 7.94 6.47
CA SER A 175 -11.49 9.32 6.19
C SER A 175 -10.88 9.51 4.80
N GLU A 176 -10.47 8.45 4.10
CA GLU A 176 -9.73 8.50 2.82
C GLU A 176 -10.46 9.33 1.76
N LEU A 177 -11.79 9.21 1.70
CA LEU A 177 -12.64 9.87 0.70
C LEU A 177 -13.40 11.08 1.26
N GLY A 178 -13.01 11.57 2.43
CA GLY A 178 -13.68 12.67 3.12
C GLY A 178 -14.76 12.22 4.13
N PRO A 179 -15.42 13.18 4.78
CA PRO A 179 -16.36 12.92 5.87
C PRO A 179 -17.59 12.13 5.39
N GLY A 180 -17.91 11.04 6.08
CA GLY A 180 -19.09 10.22 5.81
C GLY A 180 -18.96 9.25 4.63
N VAL A 181 -17.81 9.18 3.98
CA VAL A 181 -17.57 8.27 2.84
C VAL A 181 -16.70 7.10 3.28
N PHE A 182 -17.22 5.87 3.13
CA PHE A 182 -16.52 4.64 3.48
C PHE A 182 -15.74 4.09 2.28
N SER A 183 -14.43 3.90 2.43
CA SER A 183 -13.59 3.30 1.38
C SER A 183 -13.73 1.78 1.33
N GLY A 184 -14.70 1.31 0.54
CA GLY A 184 -14.94 -0.12 0.34
C GLY A 184 -13.75 -0.88 -0.26
N SER A 185 -12.95 -0.23 -1.11
CA SER A 185 -11.76 -0.85 -1.74
C SER A 185 -10.63 -1.07 -0.73
N LEU A 186 -10.34 -0.08 0.12
CA LEU A 186 -9.34 -0.21 1.18
C LEU A 186 -9.78 -1.22 2.23
N TYR A 187 -11.05 -1.18 2.64
CA TYR A 187 -11.62 -2.15 3.56
C TYR A 187 -11.58 -3.58 2.99
N GLY A 188 -11.93 -3.75 1.71
CA GLY A 188 -11.88 -5.04 1.05
C GLY A 188 -10.47 -5.63 1.01
N ARG A 189 -9.44 -4.80 0.77
CA ARG A 189 -8.03 -5.23 0.86
C ARG A 189 -7.64 -5.65 2.26
N LEU A 190 -8.01 -4.89 3.28
CA LEU A 190 -7.79 -5.25 4.69
C LEU A 190 -8.43 -6.60 5.01
N LEU A 191 -9.73 -6.74 4.74
CA LEU A 191 -10.47 -7.94 5.10
C LEU A 191 -9.97 -9.18 4.33
N SER A 192 -9.64 -9.02 3.05
CA SER A 192 -9.03 -10.12 2.27
C SER A 192 -7.69 -10.54 2.87
N GLY A 193 -6.83 -9.59 3.21
CA GLY A 193 -5.54 -9.88 3.85
C GLY A 193 -5.70 -10.56 5.21
N VAL A 194 -6.65 -10.10 6.01
CA VAL A 194 -6.96 -10.68 7.34
C VAL A 194 -7.47 -12.11 7.24
N LEU A 195 -8.33 -12.41 6.27
CA LEU A 195 -8.93 -13.74 6.11
C LEU A 195 -7.97 -14.75 5.47
N LEU A 196 -7.05 -14.30 4.62
CA LEU A 196 -6.18 -15.19 3.85
C LEU A 196 -4.80 -15.39 4.50
N SER A 197 -4.36 -14.48 5.39
CA SER A 197 -3.04 -14.61 5.99
C SER A 197 -3.06 -15.45 7.28
N PRO A 198 -2.22 -16.50 7.37
CA PRO A 198 -2.07 -17.28 8.60
C PRO A 198 -1.30 -16.53 9.71
N ALA A 199 -0.65 -15.40 9.39
CA ALA A 199 0.14 -14.63 10.36
C ALA A 199 -0.68 -13.62 11.17
N VAL A 200 -1.99 -13.52 10.89
CA VAL A 200 -2.90 -12.60 11.57
C VAL A 200 -3.21 -13.14 12.97
N ARG A 201 -3.04 -12.28 13.96
CA ARG A 201 -3.29 -12.61 15.37
C ARG A 201 -4.78 -12.57 15.70
N PRO A 202 -5.29 -13.46 16.59
CA PRO A 202 -6.71 -13.53 16.95
C PRO A 202 -7.26 -12.20 17.51
N GLU A 203 -6.43 -11.38 18.13
CA GLU A 203 -6.79 -10.07 18.66
C GLU A 203 -7.24 -9.08 17.58
N VAL A 204 -6.76 -9.22 16.34
CA VAL A 204 -7.23 -8.43 15.20
C VAL A 204 -8.68 -8.76 14.87
N PHE A 205 -9.04 -10.05 14.89
CA PHE A 205 -10.43 -10.48 14.73
C PHE A 205 -11.29 -9.99 15.88
N ALA A 206 -10.82 -10.14 17.13
CA ALA A 206 -11.53 -9.64 18.30
C ALA A 206 -11.81 -8.13 18.20
N LEU A 207 -10.86 -7.34 17.72
CA LEU A 207 -11.04 -5.91 17.43
C LEU A 207 -12.15 -5.67 16.38
N LEU A 208 -12.13 -6.39 15.25
CA LEU A 208 -13.13 -6.25 14.19
C LEU A 208 -14.53 -6.60 14.69
N PHE A 209 -14.70 -7.71 15.40
CA PHE A 209 -15.99 -8.15 15.94
C PHE A 209 -16.53 -7.24 17.03
N SER A 210 -15.70 -6.87 18.00
CA SER A 210 -16.15 -6.09 19.16
C SER A 210 -16.40 -4.61 18.85
N ARG A 211 -15.57 -4.01 18.00
CA ARG A 211 -15.56 -2.55 17.79
C ARG A 211 -16.17 -2.11 16.47
N TYR A 212 -15.91 -2.82 15.38
CA TYR A 212 -16.21 -2.32 14.04
C TYR A 212 -17.47 -2.94 13.42
N LEU A 213 -17.72 -4.23 13.65
CA LEU A 213 -18.88 -4.94 13.08
C LEU A 213 -20.23 -4.52 13.67
N GLY A 214 -20.26 -3.70 14.73
CA GLY A 214 -21.50 -3.05 15.16
C GLY A 214 -22.05 -2.04 14.15
N ALA A 215 -21.19 -1.44 13.33
CA ALA A 215 -21.56 -0.42 12.36
C ALA A 215 -22.18 -1.03 11.08
N ALA A 216 -23.22 -0.40 10.54
CA ALA A 216 -23.98 -0.95 9.40
C ALA A 216 -23.19 -0.93 8.09
N ASP A 217 -22.43 0.14 7.86
CA ASP A 217 -21.49 0.31 6.74
C ASP A 217 -20.43 -0.81 6.73
N VAL A 218 -19.79 -1.06 7.87
CA VAL A 218 -18.78 -2.10 8.02
C VAL A 218 -19.39 -3.46 7.73
N ARG A 219 -20.58 -3.78 8.27
CA ARG A 219 -21.27 -5.05 8.00
C ARG A 219 -21.59 -5.23 6.52
N TYR A 220 -22.12 -4.19 5.87
CA TYR A 220 -22.41 -4.22 4.44
C TYR A 220 -21.14 -4.54 3.63
N HIS A 221 -20.06 -3.80 3.85
CA HIS A 221 -18.80 -4.01 3.13
C HIS A 221 -18.11 -5.34 3.49
N THR A 222 -18.30 -5.85 4.71
CA THR A 222 -17.84 -7.19 5.12
C THR A 222 -18.50 -8.26 4.27
N LEU A 223 -19.84 -8.27 4.22
CA LEU A 223 -20.60 -9.25 3.45
C LEU A 223 -20.31 -9.14 1.95
N ALA A 224 -20.19 -7.92 1.43
CA ALA A 224 -19.83 -7.68 0.03
C ALA A 224 -18.44 -8.26 -0.32
N THR A 225 -17.44 -8.04 0.55
CA THR A 225 -16.08 -8.55 0.35
C THR A 225 -16.03 -10.07 0.50
N VAL A 226 -16.69 -10.63 1.51
CA VAL A 226 -16.76 -12.10 1.70
C VAL A 226 -17.44 -12.77 0.50
N ARG A 227 -18.52 -12.19 -0.02
CA ARG A 227 -19.17 -12.68 -1.25
C ARG A 227 -18.21 -12.65 -2.44
N ALA A 228 -17.45 -11.56 -2.60
CA ALA A 228 -16.47 -11.44 -3.68
C ALA A 228 -15.33 -12.47 -3.56
N LEU A 229 -14.84 -12.72 -2.34
CA LEU A 229 -13.84 -13.76 -2.07
C LEU A 229 -14.40 -15.16 -2.34
N ALA A 230 -15.58 -15.47 -1.83
CA ALA A 230 -16.25 -16.75 -2.07
C ALA A 230 -16.44 -17.03 -3.56
N GLY A 231 -16.77 -16.00 -4.36
CA GLY A 231 -16.85 -16.13 -5.82
C GLY A 231 -15.50 -16.49 -6.46
N ARG A 232 -14.38 -15.90 -5.99
CA ARG A 232 -13.03 -16.19 -6.52
C ARG A 232 -12.59 -17.63 -6.24
N TYR A 233 -12.84 -18.12 -5.03
CA TYR A 233 -12.43 -19.48 -4.62
C TYR A 233 -13.44 -20.56 -5.01
N GLY A 234 -14.74 -20.26 -5.02
CA GLY A 234 -15.79 -21.22 -5.33
C GLY A 234 -15.99 -21.52 -6.82
N SER A 235 -15.58 -20.62 -7.72
CA SER A 235 -15.77 -20.83 -9.17
C SER A 235 -14.70 -21.69 -9.85
N GLY A 236 -13.79 -22.34 -9.11
CA GLY A 236 -12.78 -23.29 -9.65
C GLY A 236 -11.71 -22.69 -10.57
N LYS A 237 -11.97 -21.56 -11.22
CA LYS A 237 -11.01 -20.81 -12.05
C LYS A 237 -9.92 -20.09 -11.25
N GLY A 238 -10.15 -19.80 -9.97
CA GLY A 238 -9.18 -19.11 -9.11
C GLY A 238 -8.02 -19.99 -8.65
N ALA A 239 -8.25 -21.30 -8.47
CA ALA A 239 -7.21 -22.25 -8.11
C ALA A 239 -6.31 -22.60 -9.32
N ALA A 240 -6.92 -22.79 -10.50
CA ALA A 240 -6.19 -23.10 -11.73
C ALA A 240 -5.23 -21.96 -12.17
N ALA A 241 -5.57 -20.69 -11.94
CA ALA A 241 -4.68 -19.57 -12.27
C ALA A 241 -3.54 -19.35 -11.24
N ALA A 242 -3.69 -19.86 -10.02
CA ALA A 242 -2.64 -19.82 -9.00
C ALA A 242 -1.68 -21.02 -9.15
N GLN A 243 -2.21 -22.21 -9.49
CA GLN A 243 -1.41 -23.41 -9.75
C GLN A 243 -0.74 -23.37 -11.13
N ALA A 244 -1.39 -22.85 -12.18
CA ALA A 244 -0.74 -22.71 -13.49
C ALA A 244 0.41 -21.68 -13.48
N ALA A 245 0.48 -20.80 -12.48
CA ALA A 245 1.62 -19.91 -12.30
C ALA A 245 2.79 -20.58 -11.54
N GLU A 246 2.55 -21.70 -10.86
CA GLU A 246 3.58 -22.51 -10.18
C GLU A 246 4.03 -23.71 -11.05
N GLU A 247 3.14 -24.32 -11.85
CA GLU A 247 3.47 -25.46 -12.74
C GLU A 247 4.22 -25.04 -14.02
N GLU A 248 4.01 -23.82 -14.54
CA GLU A 248 4.80 -23.28 -15.68
C GLU A 248 6.27 -22.96 -15.28
N GLU A 249 6.59 -22.95 -13.97
CA GLU A 249 7.96 -22.82 -13.46
C GLU A 249 8.69 -24.17 -13.29
N GLU A 250 7.98 -25.31 -13.17
CA GLU A 250 8.61 -26.63 -13.03
C GLU A 250 8.91 -27.32 -14.38
N GLU A 251 8.10 -27.10 -15.43
CA GLU A 251 8.32 -27.78 -16.72
C GLU A 251 9.52 -27.22 -17.54
N ASP A 252 9.99 -26.01 -17.25
CA ASP A 252 11.18 -25.42 -17.89
C ASP A 252 12.52 -25.85 -17.23
N GLU A 253 12.49 -26.56 -16.10
CA GLU A 253 13.71 -27.11 -15.44
C GLU A 253 14.09 -28.54 -15.90
N GLU A 254 13.19 -29.31 -16.51
CA GLU A 254 13.49 -30.70 -16.95
C GLU A 254 13.84 -30.84 -18.45
N ALA A 255 13.73 -29.77 -19.25
CA ALA A 255 13.94 -29.83 -20.71
C ALA A 255 15.27 -29.22 -21.22
N GLY A 256 16.20 -28.86 -20.33
CA GLY A 256 17.50 -28.25 -20.66
C GLY A 256 18.71 -29.12 -20.38
#